data_AF-A0A351FUN3-F1
#
_entry.id   AF-A0A351FUN3-F1
#
_cell.length_a   1.000
_cell.length_b   1.000
_cell.length_c   1.000
_cell.angle_alpha   90.00
_cell.angle_beta   90.00
_cell.angle_gamma   90.00
#
_symmetry.space_group_name_H-M   'P 1'
#
loop_
_entity.id
_entity.type
_entity.pdbx_description
1 polymer ?
#
loop_
_entity_poly.entity_id
_entity_poly.type
_entity_poly.pdbx_seq_one_letter_code
_entity_poly.pdbx_strand_id
1 'polypeptide(L)'
;ELADQLTQVGQGLFYPPNVKGWDGGRTWINSSTLLGRANLVRRVLEHEKTRFDNGRLDQLMDSHGLQQPRDMVAWLSELLFAVPLPDDVAARLVALAADASKPEEARIKQLVHAMCTLPEFQLG
;
A
#
# COMPACT_ATOMS: atom_id res chain seq x y z
N GLU A 1 12.21 11.60 10.67
CA GLU A 1 11.96 11.12 9.29
C GLU A 1 10.56 10.54 9.09
N LEU A 2 10.20 9.38 9.66
CA LEU A 2 8.84 8.83 9.49
C LEU A 2 7.75 9.76 10.06
N ALA A 3 7.97 10.34 11.24
CA ALA A 3 7.03 11.31 11.84
C ALA A 3 6.80 12.56 10.97
N ASP A 4 7.84 13.03 10.28
CA ASP A 4 7.76 14.17 9.37
C ASP A 4 6.97 13.80 8.10
N GLN A 5 7.16 12.59 7.58
CA GLN A 5 6.42 12.08 6.43
C GLN A 5 4.95 11.84 6.75
N LEU A 6 4.63 11.34 7.96
CA LEU A 6 3.26 11.22 8.45
C LEU A 6 2.58 12.59 8.53
N THR A 7 3.29 13.62 9.00
CA THR A 7 2.77 15.00 9.03
C THR A 7 2.44 15.52 7.61
N GLN A 8 3.28 15.21 6.61
CA GLN A 8 3.05 15.61 5.21
C GLN A 8 1.83 14.94 4.57
N VAL A 9 1.39 13.77 5.07
CA VAL A 9 0.16 13.10 4.60
C VAL A 9 -1.07 13.44 5.44
N GLY A 10 -0.99 14.48 6.28
CA GLY A 10 -2.08 14.91 7.16
C GLY A 10 -2.19 14.10 8.47
N GLN A 11 -1.24 13.19 8.71
CA GLN A 11 -1.20 12.28 9.87
C GLN A 11 -0.20 12.74 10.95
N GLY A 12 -0.21 14.03 11.29
CA GLY A 12 0.65 14.57 12.34
C GLY A 12 0.35 13.93 13.70
N LEU A 13 1.36 13.32 14.33
CA LEU A 13 1.24 12.85 15.70
C LEU A 13 1.04 14.06 16.63
N PHE A 14 0.04 13.99 17.51
CA PHE A 14 -0.35 15.07 18.44
C PHE A 14 -0.92 16.35 17.79
N TYR A 15 -1.36 16.30 16.53
CA TYR A 15 -2.02 17.42 15.87
C TYR A 15 -3.33 16.98 15.20
N PRO A 16 -4.48 17.59 15.53
CA PRO A 16 -4.67 18.68 16.50
C PRO A 16 -4.47 18.23 17.96
N PRO A 17 -4.11 19.16 18.88
CA PRO A 17 -3.86 18.86 20.30
C PRO A 17 -5.15 18.56 21.11
N ASN A 18 -6.22 18.14 20.45
CA ASN A 18 -7.52 17.84 21.04
C ASN A 18 -7.99 16.43 20.65
N VAL A 19 -8.93 15.88 21.40
CA VAL A 19 -9.54 14.54 21.16
C VAL A 19 -10.42 14.49 19.89
N LYS A 20 -10.37 15.51 19.02
CA LYS A 20 -11.17 15.56 17.79
C LYS A 20 -10.64 14.60 16.71
N GLY A 21 -9.41 14.10 16.88
CA GLY A 21 -8.74 13.30 15.85
C GLY A 21 -8.33 14.16 14.65
N TRP A 22 -7.95 13.52 13.55
CA TRP A 22 -7.54 14.21 12.33
C TRP A 22 -8.74 14.72 11.51
N ASP A 23 -8.60 15.87 10.85
CA ASP A 23 -9.68 16.46 10.04
C ASP A 23 -9.95 15.59 8.79
N GLY A 24 -10.95 14.72 8.87
CA GLY A 24 -11.39 13.85 7.78
C GLY A 24 -12.16 14.59 6.66
N GLY A 25 -12.64 13.84 5.67
CA GLY A 25 -13.46 14.36 4.57
C GLY A 25 -12.64 14.92 3.39
N ARG A 26 -13.20 15.86 2.63
CA ARG A 26 -12.59 16.38 1.38
C ARG A 26 -11.23 17.08 1.58
N THR A 27 -10.90 17.48 2.81
CA THR A 27 -9.61 18.07 3.17
C THR A 27 -8.51 17.02 3.30
N TRP A 28 -8.89 15.76 3.59
CA TRP A 28 -8.02 14.60 3.82
C TRP A 28 -7.51 13.95 2.52
N ILE A 29 -8.32 14.01 1.45
CA ILE A 29 -8.00 13.43 0.14
C ILE A 29 -7.93 14.57 -0.87
N ASN A 30 -6.72 15.05 -1.11
CA ASN A 30 -6.40 16.03 -2.14
C ASN A 30 -5.14 15.56 -2.91
N SER A 31 -4.84 16.21 -4.05
CA SER A 31 -3.75 15.74 -4.92
C SER A 31 -2.38 15.68 -4.24
N SER A 32 -2.08 16.57 -3.29
CA SER A 32 -0.80 16.57 -2.57
C SER A 32 -0.72 15.46 -1.53
N THR A 33 -1.80 15.21 -0.78
CA THR A 33 -1.87 14.10 0.19
C THR A 33 -1.88 12.73 -0.48
N LEU A 34 -2.52 12.58 -1.64
CA LEU A 34 -2.47 11.36 -2.45
C LEU A 34 -1.03 11.01 -2.88
N LEU A 35 -0.32 11.99 -3.44
CA LEU A 35 1.08 11.83 -3.83
C LEU A 35 1.98 11.54 -2.61
N GLY A 36 1.73 12.24 -1.49
CA GLY A 36 2.42 12.00 -0.23
C GLY A 36 2.26 10.57 0.27
N ARG A 37 1.03 10.02 0.23
CA ARG A 37 0.72 8.63 0.64
C ARG A 37 1.43 7.61 -0.23
N ALA A 38 1.38 7.76 -1.55
CA ALA A 38 2.08 6.85 -2.47
C ALA A 38 3.61 6.85 -2.21
N ASN A 39 4.20 8.04 -2.05
CA ASN A 39 5.62 8.18 -1.75
C ASN A 39 6.00 7.62 -0.37
N LEU A 40 5.13 7.77 0.63
CA LEU A 40 5.34 7.17 1.95
C LEU A 40 5.35 5.63 1.85
N VAL A 41 4.36 5.04 1.20
CA VAL A 41 4.29 3.58 0.99
C VAL A 41 5.54 3.10 0.25
N ARG A 42 5.94 3.77 -0.83
CA ARG A 42 7.15 3.44 -1.56
C ARG A 42 8.39 3.45 -0.67
N ARG A 43 8.56 4.49 0.15
CA ARG A 43 9.69 4.59 1.09
C ARG A 43 9.69 3.47 2.11
N VAL A 44 8.54 3.11 2.67
CA VAL A 44 8.43 1.96 3.59
C VAL A 44 8.84 0.67 2.89
N LEU A 45 8.35 0.41 1.68
CA LEU A 45 8.65 -0.80 0.91
C LEU A 45 10.14 -0.90 0.52
N GLU A 46 10.78 0.23 0.20
CA GLU A 46 12.16 0.27 -0.30
C GLU A 46 13.21 0.41 0.82
N HIS A 47 12.84 0.78 2.05
CA HIS A 47 13.79 1.00 3.13
C HIS A 47 14.48 -0.30 3.58
N GLU A 48 15.83 -0.27 3.66
CA GLU A 48 16.68 -1.42 4.01
C GLU A 48 16.38 -2.10 5.36
N LYS A 49 15.73 -1.39 6.29
CA LYS A 49 15.41 -1.85 7.65
C LYS A 49 13.96 -2.34 7.79
N THR A 50 13.11 -2.10 6.79
CA THR A 50 11.73 -2.59 6.83
C THR A 50 11.74 -4.11 6.80
N ARG A 51 10.97 -4.73 7.68
CA ARG A 51 10.76 -6.17 7.75
C ARG A 51 9.27 -6.47 7.77
N PHE A 52 8.88 -7.50 7.04
CA PHE A 52 7.52 -8.03 6.96
C PHE A 52 7.57 -9.42 7.59
N ASP A 53 6.98 -9.56 8.79
CA ASP A 53 7.11 -10.75 9.63
C ASP A 53 8.58 -11.21 9.82
N ASN A 54 9.42 -10.29 10.33
CA ASN A 54 10.87 -10.46 10.46
C ASN A 54 11.64 -10.76 9.15
N GLY A 55 10.98 -10.76 8.00
CA GLY A 55 11.54 -11.10 6.70
C GLY A 55 11.27 -10.06 5.60
N ARG A 56 11.34 -10.53 4.37
CA ARG A 56 10.97 -9.80 3.15
C ARG A 56 9.50 -10.03 2.77
N LEU A 57 8.98 -9.26 1.82
CA LEU A 57 7.60 -9.41 1.37
C LEU A 57 7.37 -10.75 0.65
N ASP A 58 8.32 -11.20 -0.18
CA ASP A 58 8.28 -12.52 -0.80
C ASP A 58 8.15 -13.65 0.24
N GLN A 59 8.96 -13.61 1.30
CA GLN A 59 8.92 -14.57 2.40
C GLN A 59 7.60 -14.56 3.17
N LEU A 60 6.96 -13.38 3.30
CA LEU A 60 5.63 -13.27 3.90
C LEU A 60 4.57 -13.92 2.98
N MET A 61 4.65 -13.74 1.66
CA MET A 61 3.73 -14.42 0.74
C MET A 61 3.89 -15.94 0.83
N ASP A 62 5.14 -16.41 0.87
CA ASP A 62 5.47 -17.83 1.02
C ASP A 62 4.91 -18.43 2.32
N SER A 63 5.00 -17.71 3.45
CA SER A 63 4.51 -18.20 4.74
C SER A 63 2.97 -18.37 4.76
N HIS A 64 2.27 -17.63 3.91
CA HIS A 64 0.83 -17.78 3.66
C HIS A 64 0.49 -18.74 2.50
N GLY A 65 1.49 -19.38 1.87
CA GLY A 65 1.30 -20.33 0.77
C GLY A 65 0.90 -19.67 -0.55
N LEU A 66 1.14 -18.37 -0.71
CA LEU A 66 0.71 -17.58 -1.86
C LEU A 66 1.78 -17.62 -2.96
N GLN A 67 1.66 -18.60 -3.87
CA GLN A 67 2.63 -18.76 -4.97
C GLN A 67 2.12 -18.25 -6.32
N GLN A 68 0.81 -18.14 -6.50
CA GLN A 68 0.24 -17.66 -7.75
C GLN A 68 -0.04 -16.16 -7.69
N PRO A 69 0.24 -15.39 -8.76
CA PRO A 69 -0.07 -13.97 -8.84
C PRO A 69 -1.52 -13.63 -8.49
N ARG A 70 -2.46 -14.49 -8.89
CA ARG A 70 -3.88 -14.34 -8.58
C ARG A 70 -4.16 -14.39 -7.08
N ASP A 71 -3.53 -15.33 -6.38
CA ASP A 71 -3.74 -15.54 -4.94
C ASP A 71 -3.09 -14.41 -4.15
N MET A 72 -1.91 -13.94 -4.57
CA MET A 72 -1.26 -12.75 -3.99
C MET A 72 -2.15 -11.50 -4.12
N VAL A 73 -2.73 -11.26 -5.31
CA VAL A 73 -3.64 -10.13 -5.53
C VAL A 73 -4.90 -10.26 -4.69
N ALA A 74 -5.50 -11.46 -4.62
CA ALA A 74 -6.69 -11.68 -3.80
C ALA A 74 -6.41 -11.41 -2.32
N TRP A 75 -5.33 -11.97 -1.78
CA TRP A 75 -4.94 -11.80 -0.37
C TRP A 75 -4.63 -10.33 -0.03
N LEU A 76 -3.84 -9.65 -0.85
CA LEU A 76 -3.57 -8.22 -0.67
C LEU A 76 -4.84 -7.37 -0.82
N SER A 77 -5.79 -7.79 -1.67
CA SER A 77 -7.04 -7.06 -1.86
C SER A 77 -7.90 -7.08 -0.59
N GLU A 78 -7.99 -8.25 0.06
CA GLU A 78 -8.69 -8.41 1.33
C GLU A 78 -8.05 -7.59 2.47
N LEU A 79 -6.72 -7.40 2.44
CA LEU A 79 -6.01 -6.64 3.46
C LEU A 79 -6.06 -5.12 3.24
N LEU A 80 -5.98 -4.68 2.00
CA LEU A 80 -5.73 -3.26 1.67
C LEU A 80 -7.00 -2.49 1.30
N PHE A 81 -8.08 -3.15 0.89
CA PHE A 81 -9.28 -2.49 0.37
C PHE A 81 -10.51 -2.79 1.21
N ALA A 82 -11.31 -1.75 1.49
CA ALA A 82 -12.60 -1.90 2.16
C ALA A 82 -13.71 -2.38 1.22
N VAL A 83 -13.52 -2.25 -0.10
CA VAL A 83 -14.49 -2.62 -1.13
C VAL A 83 -13.83 -3.54 -2.18
N PRO A 84 -14.59 -4.46 -2.81
CA PRO A 84 -14.06 -5.29 -3.88
C PRO A 84 -13.51 -4.45 -5.03
N LEU A 85 -12.38 -4.89 -5.58
CA LEU A 85 -11.82 -4.28 -6.78
C LEU A 85 -12.67 -4.64 -8.01
N PRO A 86 -12.84 -3.70 -8.97
CA PRO A 86 -13.38 -4.03 -10.29
C PRO A 86 -12.55 -5.12 -10.99
N ASP A 87 -13.21 -6.00 -11.75
CA ASP A 87 -12.56 -7.15 -12.40
C ASP A 87 -11.43 -6.74 -13.35
N ASP A 88 -11.57 -5.62 -14.07
CA ASP A 88 -10.55 -5.09 -14.98
C ASP A 88 -9.32 -4.55 -14.23
N VAL A 89 -9.52 -3.97 -13.04
CA VAL A 89 -8.44 -3.55 -12.15
C VAL A 89 -7.71 -4.77 -11.59
N ALA A 90 -8.45 -5.75 -11.08
CA ALA A 90 -7.88 -7.00 -10.57
C ALA A 90 -7.06 -7.73 -11.65
N ALA A 91 -7.57 -7.85 -12.87
CA ALA A 91 -6.85 -8.47 -13.99
C ALA A 91 -5.53 -7.75 -14.32
N ARG A 92 -5.52 -6.40 -14.29
CA ARG A 92 -4.28 -5.62 -14.49
C ARG A 92 -3.26 -5.83 -13.37
N LEU A 93 -3.71 -5.93 -12.12
CA LEU A 93 -2.84 -6.20 -10.98
C LEU A 93 -2.25 -7.61 -11.05
N VAL A 94 -3.02 -8.61 -11.49
CA VAL A 94 -2.53 -9.97 -11.72
C VAL A 94 -1.47 -9.99 -12.82
N ALA A 95 -1.71 -9.29 -13.93
CA ALA A 95 -0.71 -9.16 -15.01
C ALA A 95 0.59 -8.49 -14.52
N LEU A 96 0.48 -7.46 -13.67
CA LEU A 96 1.61 -6.80 -13.05
C LEU A 96 2.42 -7.75 -12.15
N ALA A 97 1.73 -8.56 -11.33
CA ALA A 97 2.37 -9.52 -10.44
C ALA A 97 3.02 -10.69 -11.20
N ALA A 98 2.48 -11.05 -12.36
CA ALA A 98 2.97 -12.11 -13.23
C ALA A 98 4.18 -11.71 -14.11
N ASP A 99 4.52 -10.42 -14.19
CA ASP A 99 5.62 -9.93 -15.04
C ASP A 99 7.00 -10.39 -14.52
N ALA A 100 7.47 -11.53 -15.02
CA ALA A 100 8.73 -12.14 -14.62
C ALA A 100 10.00 -11.36 -15.05
N SER A 101 9.87 -10.17 -15.65
CA SER A 101 11.03 -9.33 -16.01
C SER A 101 11.81 -8.81 -14.79
N LYS A 102 11.19 -8.82 -13.60
CA LYS A 102 11.79 -8.36 -12.34
C LYS A 102 11.87 -9.47 -11.29
N PRO A 103 12.80 -9.38 -10.32
CA PRO A 103 12.81 -10.25 -9.14
C PRO A 103 11.48 -10.21 -8.38
N GLU A 104 11.09 -11.33 -7.79
CA GLU A 104 9.78 -11.50 -7.11
C GLU A 104 9.49 -10.45 -6.04
N GLU A 105 10.43 -10.23 -5.12
CA GLU A 105 10.35 -9.18 -4.10
C GLU A 105 10.05 -7.80 -4.72
N ALA A 106 10.67 -7.46 -5.85
CA ALA A 106 10.44 -6.19 -6.53
C ALA A 106 9.05 -6.13 -7.18
N ARG A 107 8.54 -7.24 -7.71
CA ARG A 107 7.17 -7.34 -8.26
C ARG A 107 6.12 -7.16 -7.16
N ILE A 108 6.30 -7.81 -6.01
CA ILE A 108 5.37 -7.71 -4.88
C ILE A 108 5.36 -6.28 -4.33
N LYS A 109 6.53 -5.64 -4.17
CA LYS A 109 6.59 -4.21 -3.80
C LYS A 109 5.89 -3.31 -4.81
N GLN A 110 6.10 -3.56 -6.10
CA GLN A 110 5.44 -2.79 -7.15
C GLN A 110 3.91 -2.99 -7.12
N LEU A 111 3.45 -4.22 -6.85
CA LEU A 111 2.04 -4.56 -6.69
C LEU A 111 1.42 -3.79 -5.51
N VAL A 112 2.02 -3.88 -4.31
CA VAL A 112 1.54 -3.17 -3.12
C VAL A 112 1.51 -1.66 -3.37
N HIS A 113 2.57 -1.10 -3.96
CA HIS A 113 2.60 0.33 -4.29
C HIS A 113 1.50 0.72 -5.29
N ALA A 114 1.27 -0.09 -6.34
CA ALA A 114 0.22 0.16 -7.31
C ALA A 114 -1.16 0.13 -6.65
N MET A 115 -1.44 -0.86 -5.79
CA MET A 115 -2.67 -0.96 -5.01
C MET A 115 -2.87 0.29 -4.15
N CYS A 116 -1.83 0.79 -3.49
CA CYS A 116 -1.89 2.00 -2.69
C CYS A 116 -2.07 3.30 -3.50
N THR A 117 -2.05 3.24 -4.83
CA THR A 117 -2.32 4.40 -5.71
C THR A 117 -3.73 4.37 -6.31
N LEU A 118 -4.47 3.26 -6.14
CA LEU A 118 -5.82 3.11 -6.65
C LEU A 118 -6.83 3.94 -5.85
N PRO A 119 -7.86 4.53 -6.49
CA PRO A 119 -8.93 5.26 -5.81
C PRO A 119 -9.60 4.43 -4.71
N GLU A 120 -9.77 3.12 -4.93
CA GLU A 120 -10.40 2.18 -4.00
C GLU A 120 -9.61 2.08 -2.68
N PHE A 121 -8.29 2.30 -2.70
CA PHE A 121 -7.44 2.34 -1.50
C PHE A 121 -7.56 3.67 -0.74
N GLN A 122 -7.94 4.74 -1.44
CA GLN A 122 -8.02 6.09 -0.87
C GLN A 122 -9.36 6.36 -0.22
N LEU A 123 -10.42 5.72 -0.74
CA LEU A 123 -11.82 5.98 -0.40
C LEU A 123 -12.42 4.98 0.60
N GLY A 124 -11.61 4.01 1.06
CA GLY A 124 -11.94 3.08 2.15
C GLY A 124 -11.77 3.67 3.54
#